data_AF-A0A2A4J3W2-F1
#
_entry.id   AF-A0A2A4J3W2-F1
#
_cell.length_a   1.000
_cell.length_b   1.000
_cell.length_c   1.000
_cell.angle_alpha   90.00
_cell.angle_beta   90.00
_cell.angle_gamma   90.00
#
_symmetry.space_group_name_H-M   'P 1'
#
loop_
_entity.id
_entity.type
_entity.pdbx_description
1 polymer ?
#
loop_
_entity_poly.entity_id
_entity_poly.type
_entity_poly.pdbx_seq_one_letter_code
_entity_poly.pdbx_strand_id
1 'polypeptide(L)'
;MIKTVALLCLVATASAFVRFDLTLFGIGTSAFIELPQSGVKAVAAGWVQKERPSAPEGYAGLVMWCPKDDYTVCVLIDDTDYIAGLQVALNIEQFSHNVYDWTAQGFTYWTTEMDGTVKNYWTTQQYYVSTEYLQRDPAARVAARDPNLLLQDDAIYVSGFNGVPYKISTNVSDIIEDGSDFKKQACIPWMGQHYYYKMDESLGCDAGSMFPWFPLIDSNQLIGVGLLTFGKHSVPEGNRDWFETPARSAVETIVPRGPQCLYDQVDTAGVVTMHTYFIKRPYGVTCIF
;
A
#
# COMPACT_ATOMS: atom_id res chain seq x y z
N MET A 1 -12.71 11.59 -49.87
CA MET A 1 -12.37 10.62 -48.80
C MET A 1 -11.57 11.35 -47.74
N ILE A 2 -12.23 11.82 -46.69
CA ILE A 2 -11.59 12.49 -45.55
C ILE A 2 -11.20 11.39 -44.56
N LYS A 3 -9.91 11.16 -44.38
CA LYS A 3 -9.38 10.27 -43.34
C LYS A 3 -9.40 11.02 -42.02
N THR A 4 -10.37 10.70 -41.17
CA THR A 4 -10.40 11.14 -39.78
C THR A 4 -9.27 10.41 -39.04
N VAL A 5 -8.18 11.12 -38.77
CA VAL A 5 -7.17 10.67 -37.81
C VAL A 5 -7.78 10.87 -36.42
N ALA A 6 -8.24 9.78 -35.82
CA ALA A 6 -8.61 9.76 -34.42
C ALA A 6 -7.33 9.96 -33.60
N LEU A 7 -7.10 11.20 -33.19
CA LEU A 7 -6.11 11.52 -32.18
C LEU A 7 -6.63 10.91 -30.87
N LEU A 8 -6.14 9.72 -30.50
CA LEU A 8 -6.29 9.19 -29.16
C LEU A 8 -5.59 10.19 -28.22
N CYS A 9 -6.35 11.13 -27.67
CA CYS A 9 -5.97 11.74 -26.42
C CYS A 9 -5.92 10.58 -25.41
N LEU A 10 -4.71 10.13 -25.07
CA LEU A 10 -4.46 9.42 -23.83
C LEU A 10 -4.85 10.38 -22.71
N VAL A 11 -6.13 10.35 -22.34
CA VAL A 11 -6.60 10.92 -21.08
C VAL A 11 -5.90 10.11 -20.02
N ALA A 12 -4.82 10.66 -19.51
CA ALA A 12 -3.91 9.94 -18.66
C ALA A 12 -4.47 9.99 -17.25
N THR A 13 -5.25 8.95 -16.92
CA THR A 13 -5.97 8.71 -15.68
C THR A 13 -5.03 8.58 -14.48
N ALA A 14 -5.56 8.72 -13.26
CA ALA A 14 -4.84 8.31 -12.06
C ALA A 14 -4.40 6.83 -12.13
N SER A 15 -3.35 6.50 -11.39
CA SER A 15 -2.86 5.13 -11.27
C SER A 15 -2.32 4.86 -9.87
N ALA A 16 -2.25 3.59 -9.52
CA ALA A 16 -1.66 3.12 -8.28
C ALA A 16 -0.28 2.54 -8.57
N PHE A 17 0.73 2.98 -7.81
CA PHE A 17 2.09 2.47 -7.91
C PHE A 17 2.53 1.85 -6.59
N VAL A 18 3.36 0.80 -6.64
CA VAL A 18 3.97 0.21 -5.45
C VAL A 18 5.49 0.17 -5.53
N ARG A 19 6.10 0.08 -4.34
CA ARG A 19 7.54 0.01 -4.08
C ARG A 19 8.30 1.28 -4.48
N PHE A 20 9.21 1.71 -3.62
CA PHE A 20 10.22 2.69 -3.92
C PHE A 20 11.59 2.02 -4.12
N ASP A 21 12.36 2.52 -5.07
CA ASP A 21 13.78 2.20 -5.24
C ASP A 21 14.46 3.39 -5.95
N LEU A 22 15.68 3.70 -5.53
CA LEU A 22 16.50 4.81 -6.03
C LEU A 22 17.14 4.52 -7.40
N THR A 23 16.99 3.30 -7.91
CA THR A 23 17.51 2.93 -9.22
C THR A 23 16.73 3.64 -10.34
N LEU A 24 17.33 4.71 -10.89
CA LEU A 24 16.76 5.49 -12.01
C LEU A 24 16.42 4.64 -13.25
N PHE A 25 17.17 3.56 -13.49
CA PHE A 25 16.92 2.60 -14.58
C PHE A 25 15.84 1.56 -14.24
N GLY A 26 15.32 1.56 -13.02
CA GLY A 26 14.34 0.62 -12.48
C GLY A 26 12.90 1.14 -12.44
N ILE A 27 12.63 2.40 -12.83
CA ILE A 27 11.27 2.96 -12.79
C ILE A 27 10.33 2.15 -13.71
N GLY A 28 9.19 1.72 -13.15
CA GLY A 28 8.19 0.86 -13.80
C GLY A 28 8.53 -0.64 -13.79
N THR A 29 9.74 -1.04 -13.41
CA THR A 29 10.18 -2.44 -13.42
C THR A 29 10.58 -2.94 -12.03
N SER A 30 11.45 -2.22 -11.32
CA SER A 30 11.89 -2.51 -9.95
C SER A 30 11.60 -1.37 -8.96
N ALA A 31 11.15 -0.21 -9.43
CA ALA A 31 10.73 0.94 -8.65
C ALA A 31 9.41 1.48 -9.21
N PHE A 32 8.49 1.98 -8.38
CA PHE A 32 7.23 2.59 -8.82
C PHE A 32 6.50 1.74 -9.86
N ILE A 33 6.12 0.53 -9.47
CA ILE A 33 5.51 -0.46 -10.35
C ILE A 33 4.03 -0.14 -10.46
N GLU A 34 3.55 0.07 -11.69
CA GLU A 34 2.14 0.37 -11.94
C GLU A 34 1.27 -0.88 -11.75
N LEU A 35 0.18 -0.75 -10.99
CA LEU A 35 -0.76 -1.82 -10.74
C LEU A 35 -1.93 -1.81 -11.73
N PRO A 36 -2.51 -2.98 -12.06
CA PRO A 36 -3.74 -3.03 -12.85
C PRO A 36 -4.90 -2.26 -12.19
N GLN A 37 -5.43 -1.26 -12.89
CA GLN A 37 -6.50 -0.39 -12.38
C GLN A 37 -7.92 -0.96 -12.61
N SER A 38 -8.02 -2.14 -13.22
CA SER A 38 -9.26 -2.86 -13.51
C SER A 38 -9.02 -4.36 -13.65
N GLY A 39 -10.08 -5.18 -13.58
CA GLY A 39 -10.02 -6.61 -13.87
C GLY A 39 -9.64 -6.88 -15.33
N VAL A 40 -10.14 -6.07 -16.28
CA VAL A 40 -9.71 -6.14 -17.69
C VAL A 40 -8.20 -5.92 -17.83
N LYS A 41 -7.65 -4.93 -17.13
CA LYS A 41 -6.20 -4.68 -17.13
C LYS A 41 -5.43 -5.79 -16.42
N ALA A 42 -5.99 -6.38 -15.37
CA ALA A 42 -5.37 -7.50 -14.65
C ALA A 42 -5.25 -8.73 -15.56
N VAL A 43 -6.33 -9.08 -16.27
CA VAL A 43 -6.32 -10.16 -17.28
C VAL A 43 -5.29 -9.88 -18.38
N ALA A 44 -5.26 -8.65 -18.90
CA ALA A 44 -4.28 -8.25 -19.92
C ALA A 44 -2.82 -8.34 -19.43
N ALA A 45 -2.60 -8.15 -18.12
CA ALA A 45 -1.30 -8.32 -17.47
C ALA A 45 -0.99 -9.78 -17.10
N GLY A 46 -1.86 -10.74 -17.42
CA GLY A 46 -1.68 -12.16 -17.09
C GLY A 46 -1.94 -12.51 -15.63
N TRP A 47 -2.62 -11.63 -14.89
CA TRP A 47 -2.99 -11.86 -13.50
C TRP A 47 -4.14 -12.86 -13.43
N VAL A 48 -4.21 -13.60 -12.33
CA VAL A 48 -5.21 -14.63 -12.08
C VAL A 48 -6.09 -14.24 -10.89
N GLN A 49 -7.37 -14.56 -10.98
CA GLN A 49 -8.30 -14.37 -9.88
C GLN A 49 -8.05 -15.41 -8.78
N LYS A 50 -8.08 -14.99 -7.51
CA LYS A 50 -7.90 -15.87 -6.34
C LYS A 50 -8.99 -15.66 -5.31
N GLU A 51 -9.31 -16.72 -4.58
CA GLU A 51 -10.11 -16.60 -3.36
C GLU A 51 -9.35 -15.76 -2.33
N ARG A 52 -10.09 -14.84 -1.71
CA ARG A 52 -9.54 -13.86 -0.76
C ARG A 52 -9.50 -14.44 0.65
N PRO A 53 -8.56 -13.99 1.50
CA PRO A 53 -8.71 -14.18 2.93
C PRO A 53 -9.94 -13.44 3.45
N SER A 54 -10.29 -13.73 4.71
CA SER A 54 -11.33 -12.99 5.42
C SER A 54 -11.08 -11.48 5.33
N ALA A 55 -12.11 -10.73 4.98
CA ALA A 55 -12.08 -9.28 4.86
C ALA A 55 -13.02 -8.66 5.90
N PRO A 56 -12.80 -7.40 6.31
CA PRO A 56 -13.77 -6.68 7.13
C PRO A 56 -15.16 -6.62 6.46
N GLU A 57 -16.19 -6.47 7.29
CA GLU A 57 -17.58 -6.37 6.81
C GLU A 57 -17.72 -5.28 5.75
N GLY A 58 -18.50 -5.56 4.70
CA GLY A 58 -18.72 -4.65 3.57
C GLY A 58 -17.71 -4.78 2.42
N TYR A 59 -16.55 -5.41 2.61
CA TYR A 59 -15.54 -5.60 1.54
C TYR A 59 -15.56 -6.99 0.90
N ALA A 60 -16.43 -7.90 1.35
CA ALA A 60 -16.48 -9.29 0.86
C ALA A 60 -16.78 -9.39 -0.65
N GLY A 61 -17.43 -8.39 -1.23
CA GLY A 61 -17.79 -8.37 -2.66
C GLY A 61 -16.63 -8.04 -3.62
N LEU A 62 -15.48 -7.55 -3.13
CA LEU A 62 -14.35 -7.25 -4.02
C LEU A 62 -13.68 -8.53 -4.51
N VAL A 63 -13.29 -8.53 -5.79
CA VAL A 63 -12.59 -9.62 -6.46
C VAL A 63 -11.09 -9.38 -6.42
N MET A 64 -10.31 -10.38 -6.00
CA MET A 64 -8.86 -10.26 -5.93
C MET A 64 -8.18 -10.88 -7.13
N TRP A 65 -7.26 -10.11 -7.71
CA TRP A 65 -6.39 -10.52 -8.80
C TRP A 65 -4.94 -10.42 -8.35
N CYS A 66 -4.15 -11.45 -8.65
CA CYS A 66 -2.73 -11.51 -8.31
C CYS A 66 -1.89 -11.87 -9.56
N PRO A 67 -0.62 -11.47 -9.65
CA PRO A 67 0.33 -12.08 -10.59
C PRO A 67 0.30 -13.60 -10.48
N LYS A 68 0.44 -14.31 -11.61
CA LYS A 68 0.26 -15.78 -11.65
C LYS A 68 1.22 -16.52 -10.72
N ASP A 69 2.45 -16.04 -10.63
CA ASP A 69 3.61 -16.64 -9.98
C ASP A 69 4.05 -15.92 -8.70
N ASP A 70 3.33 -14.88 -8.28
CA ASP A 70 3.67 -14.08 -7.11
C ASP A 70 2.43 -13.42 -6.50
N TYR A 71 2.02 -13.84 -5.30
CA TYR A 71 0.85 -13.29 -4.61
C TYR A 71 1.19 -12.24 -3.56
N THR A 72 2.42 -11.71 -3.56
CA THR A 72 2.87 -10.68 -2.61
C THR A 72 2.04 -9.40 -2.72
N VAL A 73 1.65 -9.02 -3.94
CA VAL A 73 0.83 -7.85 -4.22
C VAL A 73 -0.35 -8.25 -5.10
N CYS A 74 -1.57 -8.08 -4.59
CA CYS A 74 -2.80 -8.39 -5.32
C CYS A 74 -3.75 -7.20 -5.31
N VAL A 75 -4.36 -6.88 -6.45
CA VAL A 75 -5.34 -5.79 -6.55
C VAL A 75 -6.73 -6.30 -6.20
N LEU A 76 -7.51 -5.44 -5.55
CA LEU A 76 -8.91 -5.68 -5.23
C LEU A 76 -9.76 -4.84 -6.19
N ILE A 77 -10.63 -5.49 -6.95
CA ILE A 77 -11.47 -4.88 -7.98
C ILE A 77 -12.93 -4.96 -7.54
N ASP A 78 -13.68 -3.87 -7.67
CA ASP A 78 -15.11 -3.85 -7.40
C ASP A 78 -15.93 -4.42 -8.58
N ASP A 79 -17.24 -4.54 -8.37
CA ASP A 79 -18.23 -4.97 -9.36
C ASP A 79 -18.42 -3.99 -10.54
N THR A 80 -17.77 -2.82 -10.52
CA THR A 80 -17.73 -1.87 -11.64
C THR A 80 -16.45 -1.98 -12.47
N ASP A 81 -15.64 -3.01 -12.22
CA ASP A 81 -14.34 -3.25 -12.85
C ASP A 81 -13.28 -2.18 -12.50
N TYR A 82 -13.44 -1.43 -11.41
CA TYR A 82 -12.43 -0.48 -10.95
C TYR A 82 -11.66 -1.01 -9.74
N ILE A 83 -10.39 -0.64 -9.67
CA ILE A 83 -9.60 -0.89 -8.46
C ILE A 83 -10.23 -0.18 -7.25
N ALA A 84 -10.41 -0.96 -6.19
CA ALA A 84 -11.00 -0.58 -4.92
C ALA A 84 -10.07 -0.84 -3.73
N GLY A 85 -8.92 -1.47 -3.95
CA GLY A 85 -7.92 -1.68 -2.91
C GLY A 85 -6.73 -2.53 -3.36
N LEU A 86 -5.89 -2.86 -2.39
CA LEU A 86 -4.71 -3.69 -2.54
C LEU A 86 -4.57 -4.60 -1.33
N GLN A 87 -4.19 -5.85 -1.57
CA GLN A 87 -3.70 -6.77 -0.57
C GLN A 87 -2.19 -6.91 -0.69
N VAL A 88 -1.51 -6.86 0.45
CA VAL A 88 -0.08 -7.12 0.60
C VAL A 88 0.06 -8.42 1.40
N ALA A 89 0.81 -9.38 0.88
CA ALA A 89 0.98 -10.71 1.46
C ALA A 89 2.44 -10.99 1.76
N LEU A 90 2.72 -11.41 2.99
CA LEU A 90 4.03 -11.88 3.44
C LEU A 90 4.02 -13.40 3.41
N ASN A 91 4.73 -13.98 2.46
CA ASN A 91 4.88 -15.43 2.38
C ASN A 91 5.64 -15.94 3.61
N ILE A 92 5.04 -16.85 4.38
CA ILE A 92 5.62 -17.35 5.63
C ILE A 92 6.94 -18.11 5.42
N GLU A 93 7.17 -18.65 4.21
CA GLU A 93 8.41 -19.35 3.87
C GLU A 93 9.56 -18.37 3.59
N GLN A 94 9.22 -17.13 3.24
CA GLN A 94 10.16 -16.06 2.86
C GLN A 94 10.26 -14.96 3.90
N PHE A 95 9.49 -15.04 4.98
CA PHE A 95 9.45 -14.05 6.04
C PHE A 95 9.83 -14.67 7.37
N SER A 96 10.77 -14.06 8.07
CA SER A 96 11.28 -14.55 9.35
C SER A 96 11.50 -13.41 10.35
N HIS A 97 11.85 -13.75 11.59
CA HIS A 97 12.19 -12.77 12.64
C HIS A 97 11.05 -11.76 12.94
N ASN A 98 9.79 -12.14 12.71
CA ASN A 98 8.68 -11.31 13.17
C ASN A 98 8.72 -11.21 14.69
N VAL A 99 8.58 -9.99 15.21
CA VAL A 99 8.59 -9.72 16.66
C VAL A 99 7.19 -9.52 17.24
N TYR A 100 6.18 -9.42 16.37
CA TYR A 100 4.81 -9.13 16.75
C TYR A 100 3.87 -10.29 16.51
N ASP A 101 2.78 -10.28 17.29
CA ASP A 101 1.56 -10.98 16.93
C ASP A 101 0.95 -10.30 15.70
N TRP A 102 0.91 -11.05 14.61
CA TRP A 102 0.38 -10.60 13.33
C TRP A 102 -1.09 -10.17 13.41
N THR A 103 -1.90 -10.87 14.19
CA THR A 103 -3.32 -10.54 14.33
C THR A 103 -3.51 -9.24 15.07
N ALA A 104 -2.71 -8.99 16.12
CA ALA A 104 -2.69 -7.71 16.83
C ALA A 104 -2.28 -6.56 15.92
N GLN A 105 -1.35 -6.80 14.99
CA GLN A 105 -0.92 -5.85 13.96
C GLN A 105 -1.92 -5.69 12.79
N GLY A 106 -3.05 -6.40 12.79
CA GLY A 106 -4.07 -6.30 11.75
C GLY A 106 -3.87 -7.19 10.54
N PHE A 107 -2.93 -8.14 10.61
CA PHE A 107 -2.73 -9.12 9.55
C PHE A 107 -3.70 -10.29 9.71
N THR A 108 -4.15 -10.81 8.57
CA THR A 108 -5.01 -11.99 8.45
C THR A 108 -4.22 -13.14 7.85
N TYR A 109 -4.37 -14.34 8.40
CA TYR A 109 -3.75 -15.53 7.82
C TYR A 109 -4.50 -15.95 6.55
N TRP A 110 -3.76 -16.27 5.50
CA TRP A 110 -4.31 -16.69 4.21
C TRP A 110 -3.61 -17.94 3.70
N THR A 111 -4.39 -19.00 3.47
CA THR A 111 -3.94 -20.20 2.78
C THR A 111 -4.54 -20.22 1.39
N THR A 112 -3.71 -20.46 0.38
CA THR A 112 -4.15 -20.59 -1.01
C THR A 112 -3.25 -21.58 -1.74
N GLU A 113 -3.55 -21.84 -3.01
CA GLU A 113 -2.74 -22.67 -3.88
C GLU A 113 -2.06 -21.82 -4.95
N MET A 114 -0.79 -22.06 -5.25
CA MET A 114 -0.07 -21.49 -6.39
C MET A 114 0.56 -22.64 -7.16
N ASP A 115 0.17 -22.82 -8.42
CA ASP A 115 0.63 -23.91 -9.30
C ASP A 115 0.61 -25.30 -8.64
N GLY A 116 -0.52 -25.67 -8.01
CA GLY A 116 -0.67 -26.98 -7.33
C GLY A 116 0.01 -27.06 -5.96
N THR A 117 0.68 -26.01 -5.50
CA THR A 117 1.38 -25.97 -4.21
C THR A 117 0.65 -25.09 -3.22
N VAL A 118 0.35 -25.63 -2.04
CA VAL A 118 -0.23 -24.83 -0.95
C VAL A 118 0.78 -23.79 -0.48
N LYS A 119 0.34 -22.54 -0.41
CA LYS A 119 1.09 -21.39 0.09
C LYS A 119 0.32 -20.71 1.21
N ASN A 120 1.08 -20.20 2.17
CA ASN A 120 0.55 -19.57 3.37
C ASN A 120 1.16 -18.18 3.52
N TYR A 121 0.31 -17.23 3.88
CA TYR A 121 0.68 -15.82 3.96
C TYR A 121 0.10 -15.17 5.21
N TRP A 122 0.79 -14.15 5.71
CA TRP A 122 0.18 -13.10 6.49
C TRP A 122 -0.17 -11.94 5.58
N THR A 123 -1.43 -11.55 5.53
CA THR A 123 -1.93 -10.53 4.61
C THR A 123 -2.44 -9.30 5.35
N THR A 124 -2.13 -8.13 4.82
CA THR A 124 -2.71 -6.85 5.25
C THR A 124 -3.31 -6.15 4.03
N GLN A 125 -4.29 -5.27 4.24
CA GLN A 125 -5.09 -4.73 3.16
C GLN A 125 -5.24 -3.22 3.29
N GLN A 126 -5.39 -2.57 2.15
CA GLN A 126 -5.79 -1.18 2.01
C GLN A 126 -6.93 -1.07 1.00
N TYR A 127 -7.87 -0.16 1.26
CA TYR A 127 -9.09 0.05 0.49
C TYR A 127 -9.21 1.52 0.09
N TYR A 128 -9.39 1.76 -1.20
CA TYR A 128 -9.42 3.08 -1.82
C TYR A 128 -10.82 3.70 -1.86
N VAL A 129 -11.80 2.96 -1.36
CA VAL A 129 -13.21 3.32 -1.27
C VAL A 129 -13.77 2.78 0.04
N SER A 130 -14.77 3.46 0.56
CA SER A 130 -15.53 3.10 1.75
C SER A 130 -16.53 1.98 1.47
N THR A 131 -17.01 1.33 2.54
CA THR A 131 -18.10 0.35 2.44
C THR A 131 -19.41 1.02 2.03
N GLU A 132 -19.65 2.26 2.47
CA GLU A 132 -20.81 3.07 2.06
C GLU A 132 -20.78 3.41 0.57
N TYR A 133 -19.60 3.69 0.02
CA TYR A 133 -19.42 3.87 -1.42
C TYR A 133 -19.78 2.57 -2.17
N LEU A 134 -19.27 1.42 -1.72
CA LEU A 134 -19.54 0.13 -2.34
C LEU A 134 -21.01 -0.30 -2.30
N GLN A 135 -21.78 0.18 -1.32
CA GLN A 135 -23.22 -0.06 -1.23
C GLN A 135 -24.05 0.80 -2.20
N ARG A 136 -23.47 1.82 -2.83
CA ARG A 136 -24.17 2.63 -3.84
C ARG A 136 -24.39 1.82 -5.11
N ASP A 137 -25.45 2.19 -5.82
CA ASP A 137 -25.75 1.65 -7.15
C ASP A 137 -24.51 1.74 -8.07
N PRO A 138 -24.13 0.63 -8.75
CA PRO A 138 -22.96 0.58 -9.61
C PRO A 138 -22.94 1.68 -10.70
N ALA A 139 -24.08 1.98 -11.33
CA ALA A 139 -24.14 3.01 -12.36
C ALA A 139 -23.93 4.42 -11.77
N ALA A 140 -24.43 4.67 -10.57
CA ALA A 140 -24.18 5.92 -9.85
C ALA A 140 -22.69 6.10 -9.47
N ARG A 141 -22.00 5.03 -9.04
CA ARG A 141 -20.55 5.07 -8.77
C ARG A 141 -19.74 5.42 -10.00
N VAL A 142 -20.04 4.76 -11.13
CA VAL A 142 -19.37 5.02 -12.41
C VAL A 142 -19.60 6.46 -12.87
N ALA A 143 -20.83 6.98 -12.75
CA ALA A 143 -21.18 8.33 -13.17
C ALA A 143 -20.52 9.42 -12.30
N ALA A 144 -20.32 9.16 -11.00
CA ALA A 144 -19.73 10.11 -10.07
C ALA A 144 -18.19 10.07 -10.02
N ARG A 145 -17.56 9.11 -10.70
CA ARG A 145 -16.11 8.87 -10.63
C ARG A 145 -15.31 10.02 -11.25
N ASP A 146 -14.29 10.51 -10.54
CA ASP A 146 -13.26 11.37 -11.14
C ASP A 146 -12.16 10.48 -11.77
N PRO A 147 -11.98 10.48 -13.10
CA PRO A 147 -10.95 9.67 -13.75
C PRO A 147 -9.51 10.11 -13.43
N ASN A 148 -9.32 11.29 -12.82
CA ASN A 148 -8.02 11.84 -12.46
C ASN A 148 -7.61 11.52 -11.02
N LEU A 149 -8.47 10.84 -10.25
CA LEU A 149 -8.19 10.45 -8.88
C LEU A 149 -8.25 8.92 -8.74
N LEU A 150 -7.35 8.36 -7.93
CA LEU A 150 -7.46 6.95 -7.54
C LEU A 150 -8.48 6.82 -6.42
N LEU A 151 -8.30 7.59 -5.36
CA LEU A 151 -9.19 7.67 -4.20
C LEU A 151 -10.43 8.46 -4.61
N GLN A 152 -11.59 7.80 -4.60
CA GLN A 152 -12.88 8.40 -4.98
C GLN A 152 -13.65 8.96 -3.76
N ASP A 153 -13.26 8.51 -2.57
CA ASP A 153 -13.77 8.99 -1.29
C ASP A 153 -12.76 9.93 -0.61
N ASP A 154 -13.13 10.43 0.56
CA ASP A 154 -12.35 11.35 1.39
C ASP A 154 -11.28 10.65 2.25
N ALA A 155 -10.96 9.39 1.95
CA ALA A 155 -10.01 8.59 2.73
C ALA A 155 -9.50 7.35 2.01
N ILE A 156 -8.44 6.78 2.59
CA ILE A 156 -8.05 5.39 2.45
C ILE A 156 -8.32 4.65 3.76
N TYR A 157 -8.73 3.38 3.66
CA TYR A 157 -8.96 2.52 4.81
C TYR A 157 -7.92 1.41 4.83
N VAL A 158 -7.22 1.23 5.93
CA VAL A 158 -6.17 0.21 6.07
C VAL A 158 -6.53 -0.78 7.17
N SER A 159 -6.02 -2.01 7.10
CA SER A 159 -6.11 -2.94 8.22
C SER A 159 -5.37 -2.36 9.42
N GLY A 160 -6.10 -1.99 10.47
CA GLY A 160 -5.53 -1.47 11.70
C GLY A 160 -5.37 -2.54 12.77
N PHE A 161 -5.04 -2.11 14.00
CA PHE A 161 -4.82 -3.03 15.11
C PHE A 161 -6.00 -3.98 15.31
N ASN A 162 -5.70 -5.26 15.58
CA ASN A 162 -6.68 -6.33 15.75
C ASN A 162 -7.62 -6.52 14.55
N GLY A 163 -7.21 -6.07 13.36
CA GLY A 163 -7.99 -6.17 12.13
C GLY A 163 -9.11 -5.13 12.00
N VAL A 164 -9.20 -4.17 12.93
CA VAL A 164 -10.18 -3.08 12.85
C VAL A 164 -9.76 -2.09 11.76
N PRO A 165 -10.59 -1.81 10.75
CA PRO A 165 -10.25 -0.83 9.72
C PRO A 165 -9.94 0.53 10.31
N TYR A 166 -8.87 1.16 9.84
CA TYR A 166 -8.45 2.49 10.24
C TYR A 166 -8.58 3.46 9.05
N LYS A 167 -9.28 4.57 9.26
CA LYS A 167 -9.48 5.63 8.25
C LYS A 167 -8.30 6.60 8.28
N ILE A 168 -7.64 6.80 7.13
CA ILE A 168 -6.67 7.87 6.91
C ILE A 168 -7.30 8.86 5.93
N SER A 169 -7.58 10.07 6.42
CA SER A 169 -8.25 11.14 5.66
C SER A 169 -7.40 11.60 4.47
N THR A 170 -8.04 11.92 3.34
CA THR A 170 -7.38 12.68 2.25
C THR A 170 -7.28 14.16 2.58
N ASN A 171 -8.04 14.65 3.57
CA ASN A 171 -7.88 16.01 4.08
C ASN A 171 -6.62 16.10 4.94
N VAL A 172 -5.63 16.82 4.44
CA VAL A 172 -4.30 16.90 5.05
C VAL A 172 -4.33 17.53 6.45
N SER A 173 -5.27 18.43 6.76
CA SER A 173 -5.39 19.00 8.12
C SER A 173 -5.57 17.93 9.18
N ASP A 174 -6.35 16.88 8.87
CA ASP A 174 -6.63 15.78 9.79
C ASP A 174 -5.38 14.92 10.07
N ILE A 175 -4.34 15.05 9.25
CA ILE A 175 -3.06 14.35 9.39
C ILE A 175 -2.02 15.24 10.07
N ILE A 176 -1.96 16.54 9.72
CA ILE A 176 -0.83 17.41 10.10
C ILE A 176 -1.06 18.28 11.34
N GLU A 177 -2.31 18.51 11.74
CA GLU A 177 -2.62 19.41 12.85
C GLU A 177 -2.25 18.84 14.22
N ASP A 178 -2.00 19.74 15.17
CA ASP A 178 -1.73 19.41 16.56
C ASP A 178 -2.96 18.73 17.19
N GLY A 179 -2.86 17.41 17.39
CA GLY A 179 -3.97 16.57 17.88
C GLY A 179 -4.24 15.36 16.98
N SER A 180 -3.72 15.37 15.75
CA SER A 180 -3.69 14.19 14.88
C SER A 180 -2.95 13.03 15.53
N ASP A 181 -3.43 11.82 15.22
CA ASP A 181 -2.78 10.56 15.56
C ASP A 181 -1.42 10.41 14.86
N PHE A 182 -1.17 11.11 13.76
CA PHE A 182 0.08 11.00 13.00
C PHE A 182 1.06 12.12 13.34
N LYS A 183 2.34 11.75 13.50
CA LYS A 183 3.43 12.66 13.83
C LYS A 183 4.40 12.78 12.65
N LYS A 184 4.67 14.02 12.26
CA LYS A 184 5.59 14.38 11.17
C LYS A 184 6.99 13.78 11.39
N GLN A 185 7.60 13.20 10.36
CA GLN A 185 8.97 12.72 10.40
C GLN A 185 9.79 13.40 9.30
N ALA A 186 10.68 12.68 8.58
CA ALA A 186 11.43 13.28 7.49
C ALA A 186 10.61 13.37 6.19
N CYS A 187 10.95 14.36 5.37
CA CYS A 187 10.57 14.37 3.96
C CYS A 187 11.73 13.77 3.16
N ILE A 188 11.47 12.68 2.46
CA ILE A 188 12.48 12.00 1.66
C ILE A 188 12.18 12.25 0.18
N PRO A 189 13.13 12.79 -0.60
CA PRO A 189 12.95 12.97 -2.03
C PRO A 189 12.47 11.68 -2.70
N TRP A 190 11.51 11.82 -3.62
CA TRP A 190 10.82 10.74 -4.34
C TRP A 190 9.89 9.85 -3.51
N MET A 191 9.76 10.10 -2.20
CA MET A 191 8.82 9.40 -1.31
C MET A 191 7.77 10.33 -0.72
N GLY A 192 8.18 11.53 -0.31
CA GLY A 192 7.32 12.54 0.32
C GLY A 192 7.55 12.69 1.82
N GLN A 193 6.72 13.53 2.44
CA GLN A 193 6.74 13.79 3.86
C GLN A 193 6.08 12.63 4.61
N HIS A 194 6.87 11.95 5.44
CA HIS A 194 6.38 10.83 6.23
C HIS A 194 5.69 11.31 7.51
N TYR A 195 4.61 10.62 7.88
CA TYR A 195 3.82 10.87 9.09
C TYR A 195 3.49 9.53 9.76
N TYR A 196 4.13 9.22 10.88
CA TYR A 196 3.96 7.91 11.55
C TYR A 196 3.01 8.01 12.74
N TYR A 197 2.19 6.98 12.95
CA TYR A 197 1.19 6.93 14.02
C TYR A 197 1.85 7.05 15.40
N LYS A 198 1.48 8.09 16.14
CA LYS A 198 1.92 8.44 17.50
C LYS A 198 3.44 8.38 17.70
N MET A 199 4.20 8.54 16.62
CA MET A 199 5.64 8.32 16.61
C MET A 199 6.39 9.49 17.24
N ASP A 200 6.88 9.24 18.45
CA ASP A 200 7.83 10.08 19.16
C ASP A 200 8.85 9.21 19.93
N GLU A 201 9.84 9.84 20.54
CA GLU A 201 10.94 9.18 21.24
C GLU A 201 10.48 8.34 22.45
N SER A 202 9.26 8.56 22.94
CA SER A 202 8.67 7.90 24.11
C SER A 202 7.73 6.74 23.77
N LEU A 203 7.39 6.56 22.49
CA LEU A 203 6.50 5.49 22.04
C LEU A 203 7.10 4.11 22.36
N GLY A 204 6.28 3.21 22.92
CA GLY A 204 6.66 1.81 23.09
C GLY A 204 6.66 1.05 21.76
N CYS A 205 7.55 0.07 21.59
CA CYS A 205 7.66 -0.70 20.35
C CYS A 205 6.96 -2.06 20.39
N ASP A 206 5.85 -2.17 21.10
CA ASP A 206 5.03 -3.38 21.14
C ASP A 206 4.01 -3.43 19.99
N ALA A 207 3.39 -4.61 19.81
CA ALA A 207 2.43 -4.87 18.75
C ALA A 207 1.13 -4.03 18.84
N GLY A 208 0.85 -3.39 19.97
CA GLY A 208 -0.32 -2.51 20.15
C GLY A 208 0.00 -1.03 19.92
N SER A 209 1.28 -0.68 19.81
CA SER A 209 1.76 0.71 19.73
C SER A 209 2.34 1.03 18.36
N MET A 210 3.05 0.06 17.76
CA MET A 210 3.67 0.22 16.44
C MET A 210 2.65 -0.06 15.33
N PHE A 211 1.98 0.99 14.87
CA PHE A 211 1.00 0.87 13.80
C PHE A 211 1.70 0.66 12.45
N PRO A 212 1.28 -0.33 11.63
CA PRO A 212 2.00 -0.65 10.40
C PRO A 212 1.93 0.42 9.31
N TRP A 213 0.93 1.30 9.34
CA TRP A 213 0.66 2.20 8.22
C TRP A 213 1.04 3.64 8.53
N PHE A 214 1.60 4.34 7.54
CA PHE A 214 1.92 5.76 7.65
C PHE A 214 1.55 6.52 6.37
N PRO A 215 0.84 7.66 6.45
CA PRO A 215 0.60 8.50 5.29
C PRO A 215 1.87 9.21 4.79
N LEU A 216 1.87 9.46 3.48
CA LEU A 216 2.84 10.28 2.77
C LEU A 216 2.15 11.53 2.23
N ILE A 217 2.69 12.70 2.54
CA ILE A 217 2.15 13.99 2.07
C ILE A 217 3.18 14.69 1.18
N ASP A 218 2.70 15.29 0.10
CA ASP A 218 3.45 16.25 -0.71
C ASP A 218 2.49 17.30 -1.25
N SER A 219 2.94 18.55 -1.38
CA SER A 219 2.15 19.63 -1.99
C SER A 219 0.71 19.77 -1.42
N ASN A 220 0.57 19.58 -0.10
CA ASN A 220 -0.71 19.58 0.62
C ASN A 220 -1.73 18.54 0.10
N GLN A 221 -1.25 17.37 -0.32
CA GLN A 221 -2.06 16.23 -0.73
C GLN A 221 -1.56 14.93 -0.07
N LEU A 222 -2.49 14.03 0.26
CA LEU A 222 -2.16 12.63 0.55
C LEU A 222 -1.74 11.97 -0.76
N ILE A 223 -0.45 11.66 -0.92
CA ILE A 223 0.09 11.11 -2.16
C ILE A 223 0.27 9.59 -2.13
N GLY A 224 0.21 8.99 -0.94
CA GLY A 224 0.45 7.58 -0.73
C GLY A 224 0.38 7.18 0.74
N VAL A 225 0.59 5.89 0.97
CA VAL A 225 0.83 5.32 2.30
C VAL A 225 2.00 4.37 2.22
N GLY A 226 2.74 4.22 3.32
CA GLY A 226 3.68 3.13 3.48
C GLY A 226 3.19 2.11 4.49
N LEU A 227 3.59 0.87 4.27
CA LEU A 227 3.49 -0.24 5.22
C LEU A 227 4.88 -0.45 5.82
N LEU A 228 5.00 -0.52 7.15
CA LEU A 228 6.20 -0.93 7.87
C LEU A 228 5.86 -2.11 8.78
N THR A 229 6.68 -3.14 8.72
CA THR A 229 6.64 -4.26 9.67
C THR A 229 8.05 -4.76 9.95
N PHE A 230 8.25 -5.36 11.13
CA PHE A 230 9.55 -5.93 11.51
C PHE A 230 9.67 -7.39 11.11
N GLY A 231 10.87 -7.73 10.68
CA GLY A 231 11.26 -9.06 10.23
C GLY A 231 12.23 -8.98 9.05
N LYS A 232 12.59 -10.14 8.52
CA LYS A 232 13.46 -10.29 7.36
C LYS A 232 12.70 -10.97 6.25
N HIS A 233 12.75 -10.37 5.08
CA HIS A 233 12.23 -10.94 3.85
C HIS A 233 13.38 -11.49 3.01
N SER A 234 13.24 -12.70 2.48
CA SER A 234 14.20 -13.32 1.55
C SER A 234 13.53 -13.63 0.23
N VAL A 235 13.97 -12.95 -0.82
CA VAL A 235 13.45 -13.15 -2.19
C VAL A 235 14.34 -14.16 -2.92
N PRO A 236 13.78 -15.25 -3.46
CA PRO A 236 14.53 -16.18 -4.31
C PRO A 236 15.16 -15.46 -5.51
N GLU A 237 16.32 -15.94 -5.96
CA GLU A 237 16.96 -15.38 -7.15
C GLU A 237 16.02 -15.45 -8.36
N GLY A 238 15.91 -14.34 -9.09
CA GLY A 238 15.02 -14.21 -10.24
C GLY A 238 13.59 -13.78 -9.90
N ASN A 239 13.18 -13.83 -8.63
CA ASN A 239 11.89 -13.29 -8.19
C ASN A 239 11.96 -11.78 -7.99
N ARG A 240 10.81 -11.14 -8.10
CA ARG A 240 10.66 -9.72 -7.82
C ARG A 240 10.66 -9.48 -6.32
N ASP A 241 11.50 -8.57 -5.86
CA ASP A 241 11.35 -8.00 -4.53
C ASP A 241 10.30 -6.89 -4.57
N TRP A 242 9.28 -6.96 -3.71
CA TRP A 242 8.27 -5.90 -3.60
C TRP A 242 8.55 -4.94 -2.46
N PHE A 243 9.49 -5.29 -1.59
CA PHE A 243 9.74 -4.58 -0.37
C PHE A 243 11.08 -3.84 -0.42
N GLU A 244 11.21 -2.92 0.52
CA GLU A 244 12.44 -2.25 0.85
C GLU A 244 12.87 -2.75 2.23
N THR A 245 14.16 -3.01 2.41
CA THR A 245 14.73 -3.47 3.68
C THR A 245 15.78 -2.46 4.18
N PRO A 246 15.35 -1.27 4.65
CA PRO A 246 16.29 -0.22 5.04
C PRO A 246 17.12 -0.65 6.25
N ALA A 247 18.42 -0.32 6.22
CA ALA A 247 19.28 -0.45 7.39
C ALA A 247 18.90 0.60 8.45
N ARG A 248 19.34 0.39 9.69
CA ARG A 248 19.11 1.30 10.81
C ARG A 248 19.37 2.77 10.50
N SER A 249 20.51 3.09 9.89
CA SER A 249 20.87 4.48 9.56
C SER A 249 19.88 5.15 8.60
N ALA A 250 19.29 4.39 7.67
CA ALA A 250 18.23 4.87 6.80
C ALA A 250 16.94 5.09 7.60
N VAL A 251 16.57 4.18 8.50
CA VAL A 251 15.40 4.34 9.38
C VAL A 251 15.53 5.56 10.30
N GLU A 252 16.69 5.78 10.92
CA GLU A 252 16.98 6.97 11.73
C GLU A 252 16.89 8.27 10.90
N THR A 253 17.21 8.22 9.61
CA THR A 253 17.05 9.36 8.70
C THR A 253 15.57 9.61 8.35
N ILE A 254 14.79 8.55 8.16
CA ILE A 254 13.37 8.62 7.76
C ILE A 254 12.47 8.99 8.95
N VAL A 255 12.76 8.42 10.12
CA VAL A 255 11.99 8.53 11.36
C VAL A 255 12.88 9.13 12.46
N PRO A 256 13.38 10.37 12.32
CA PRO A 256 14.38 10.93 13.23
C PRO A 256 13.88 11.15 14.67
N ARG A 257 12.55 11.16 14.87
CA ARG A 257 11.93 11.28 16.19
C ARG A 257 11.36 9.95 16.68
N GLY A 258 11.81 8.82 16.13
CA GLY A 258 11.40 7.50 16.59
C GLY A 258 12.03 7.13 17.94
N PRO A 259 11.39 6.21 18.69
CA PRO A 259 11.92 5.72 19.96
C PRO A 259 13.13 4.82 19.73
N GLN A 260 14.04 4.75 20.69
CA GLN A 260 15.25 3.92 20.58
C GLN A 260 14.91 2.44 20.27
N CYS A 261 13.82 1.93 20.84
CA CYS A 261 13.39 0.55 20.61
C CYS A 261 13.05 0.24 19.14
N LEU A 262 12.64 1.23 18.34
CA LEU A 262 12.36 1.06 16.91
C LEU A 262 13.66 0.73 16.20
N TYR A 263 14.70 1.51 16.44
CA TYR A 263 15.99 1.33 15.81
C TYR A 263 16.67 0.02 16.26
N ASP A 264 16.52 -0.33 17.54
CA ASP A 264 17.05 -1.60 18.06
C ASP A 264 16.32 -2.82 17.45
N GLN A 265 15.02 -2.69 17.17
CA GLN A 265 14.27 -3.72 16.42
C GLN A 265 14.74 -3.83 14.97
N VAL A 266 15.13 -2.74 14.32
CA VAL A 266 15.72 -2.79 12.97
C VAL A 266 17.00 -3.62 12.97
N ASP A 267 17.90 -3.42 13.94
CA ASP A 267 19.16 -4.18 14.03
C ASP A 267 18.93 -5.66 14.31
N THR A 268 17.99 -5.97 15.20
CA THR A 268 17.77 -7.33 15.72
C THR A 268 16.84 -8.16 14.83
N ALA A 269 15.67 -7.62 14.49
CA ALA A 269 14.63 -8.27 13.73
C ALA A 269 14.72 -7.99 12.23
N GLY A 270 15.29 -6.85 11.84
CA GLY A 270 15.14 -6.30 10.48
C GLY A 270 13.81 -5.57 10.33
N VAL A 271 13.68 -4.84 9.22
CA VAL A 271 12.46 -4.13 8.85
C VAL A 271 12.18 -4.32 7.38
N VAL A 272 10.91 -4.44 7.05
CA VAL A 272 10.38 -4.59 5.70
C VAL A 272 9.35 -3.49 5.53
N THR A 273 9.48 -2.71 4.46
CA THR A 273 8.55 -1.63 4.14
C THR A 273 8.13 -1.66 2.69
N MET A 274 6.94 -1.14 2.38
CA MET A 274 6.47 -0.97 1.02
C MET A 274 5.65 0.31 0.92
N HIS A 275 6.00 1.16 -0.03
CA HIS A 275 5.22 2.34 -0.36
C HIS A 275 4.17 2.03 -1.42
N THR A 276 2.96 2.56 -1.24
CA THR A 276 1.92 2.63 -2.27
C THR A 276 1.60 4.10 -2.55
N TYR A 277 1.64 4.49 -3.82
CA TYR A 277 1.35 5.85 -4.26
C TYR A 277 0.05 5.90 -5.06
N PHE A 278 -0.72 6.97 -4.84
CA PHE A 278 -2.01 7.24 -5.48
C PHE A 278 -1.91 8.33 -6.55
N ILE A 279 -0.72 8.90 -6.71
CA ILE A 279 -0.42 9.93 -7.68
C ILE A 279 0.23 9.34 -8.92
N LYS A 280 0.04 10.04 -10.04
CA LYS A 280 0.50 9.60 -11.36
C LYS A 280 2.02 9.59 -11.53
N ARG A 281 2.73 10.46 -10.81
CA ARG A 281 4.19 10.66 -10.97
C ARG A 281 4.88 10.68 -9.60
N PRO A 282 4.93 9.54 -8.90
CA PRO A 282 5.55 9.49 -7.57
C PRO A 282 7.05 9.83 -7.60
N TYR A 283 7.74 9.46 -8.69
CA TYR A 283 9.13 9.87 -8.97
C TYR A 283 9.34 11.39 -9.15
N GLY A 284 8.26 12.18 -9.22
CA GLY A 284 8.31 13.64 -9.32
C GLY A 284 8.28 14.36 -7.97
N VAL A 285 8.12 13.64 -6.86
CA VAL A 285 8.10 14.21 -5.51
C VAL A 285 9.51 14.67 -5.13
N THR A 286 9.69 15.94 -4.78
CA THR A 286 11.04 16.50 -4.56
C THR A 286 11.34 16.89 -3.11
N CYS A 287 10.32 17.01 -2.24
CA CYS A 287 10.50 17.48 -0.86
C CYS A 287 11.17 18.86 -0.75
N ILE A 288 11.12 19.67 -1.80
CA ILE A 288 11.64 21.03 -1.81
C ILE A 288 10.49 21.95 -1.40
N PHE A 289 10.62 22.56 -0.22
CA PHE A 289 9.77 23.65 0.25
C PHE A 289 10.43 24.99 -0.04
#